data_AF-A0A9D3P9X7-F1
#
_entry.id   AF-A0A9D3P9X7-F1
#
_cell.length_a   1.000
_cell.length_b   1.000
_cell.length_c   1.000
_cell.angle_alpha   90.00
_cell.angle_beta   90.00
_cell.angle_gamma   90.00
#
_symmetry.space_group_name_H-M   'P 1'
#
loop_
_entity.id
_entity.type
_entity.pdbx_description
1 polymer ?
#
loop_
_entity_poly.entity_id
_entity_poly.type
_entity_poly.pdbx_seq_one_letter_code
_entity_poly.pdbx_strand_id
1 'polypeptide(L)'
;MRNSAGSLLLLALAALVSITLAKSVFTFMDVLKAATVDFNQKSDEKNAFGPPKQSPLRSMSMFEPGQGSVMIKSITFTLKETVCPKSVDYLKEECVFKENGSLKMCSSTATILKSQPAEPASLTVSCREVTDPEERKKLSEPPSWAKYFNW
;
A
#
# COMPACT_ATOMS: atom_id res chain seq x y z
N MET A 1 -9.15 -24.84 60.10
CA MET A 1 -9.80 -24.04 59.04
C MET A 1 -8.70 -23.69 58.05
N ARG A 2 -8.64 -24.40 56.91
CA ARG A 2 -7.46 -24.43 56.02
C ARG A 2 -7.68 -23.44 54.87
N ASN A 3 -6.73 -22.52 54.74
CA ASN A 3 -6.63 -21.38 53.82
C ASN A 3 -7.29 -21.59 52.44
N SER A 4 -8.53 -21.13 52.29
CA SER A 4 -9.26 -21.09 51.01
C SER A 4 -8.87 -19.88 50.13
N ALA A 5 -8.25 -18.85 50.72
CA ALA A 5 -7.93 -17.60 50.02
C ALA A 5 -6.78 -17.74 49.00
N GLY A 6 -5.78 -18.58 49.28
CA GLY A 6 -4.63 -18.77 48.38
C GLY A 6 -4.98 -19.50 47.07
N SER A 7 -5.98 -20.38 47.11
CA SER A 7 -6.41 -21.15 45.93
C SER A 7 -7.24 -20.30 44.95
N LEU A 8 -7.97 -19.32 45.46
CA LEU A 8 -8.75 -18.36 44.64
C LEU A 8 -7.85 -17.34 43.94
N LEU A 9 -6.75 -16.93 44.59
CA LEU A 9 -5.74 -16.04 43.99
C LEU A 9 -4.98 -16.69 42.82
N LEU A 10 -4.73 -18.00 42.88
CA LEU A 10 -4.09 -18.75 41.79
C LEU A 10 -5.02 -18.97 40.58
N LEU A 11 -6.33 -19.10 40.81
CA LEU A 11 -7.32 -19.19 39.73
C LEU A 11 -7.52 -17.86 38.99
N ALA A 12 -7.31 -16.72 39.66
CA ALA A 12 -7.37 -15.40 39.03
C ALA A 12 -6.15 -15.09 38.12
N LEU A 13 -4.97 -15.67 38.40
CA LEU A 13 -3.81 -15.58 37.49
C LEU A 13 -3.92 -16.48 36.25
N ALA A 14 -4.86 -17.43 36.24
CA ALA A 14 -5.10 -18.33 35.12
C ALA A 14 -6.11 -17.79 34.09
N ALA A 15 -6.63 -16.57 34.29
CA ALA A 15 -7.25 -15.81 33.22
C ALA A 15 -6.14 -15.31 32.28
N LEU A 16 -5.55 -16.25 31.52
CA LEU A 16 -4.76 -15.93 30.35
C LEU A 16 -5.61 -15.01 29.48
N VAL A 17 -5.23 -13.74 29.43
CA VAL A 17 -5.67 -12.84 28.38
C VAL A 17 -5.17 -13.49 27.09
N SER A 18 -6.02 -14.25 26.42
CA SER A 18 -5.82 -14.61 25.03
C SER A 18 -5.88 -13.32 24.25
N ILE A 19 -4.76 -12.58 24.21
CA ILE A 19 -4.56 -11.51 23.26
C ILE A 19 -4.47 -12.22 21.92
N THR A 20 -5.60 -12.44 21.27
CA THR A 20 -5.63 -12.75 19.85
C THR A 20 -5.07 -11.52 19.15
N LEU A 21 -3.75 -11.52 18.90
CA LEU A 21 -3.13 -10.49 18.09
C LEU A 21 -3.76 -10.61 16.71
N ALA A 22 -4.69 -9.70 16.39
CA ALA A 22 -5.27 -9.63 15.07
C ALA A 22 -4.12 -9.45 14.08
N LYS A 23 -3.87 -10.45 13.23
CA LYS A 23 -2.82 -10.35 12.22
C LYS A 23 -3.21 -9.23 11.26
N SER A 24 -2.36 -8.21 11.11
CA SER A 24 -2.55 -7.20 10.07
C SER A 24 -2.52 -7.86 8.69
N VAL A 25 -3.36 -7.36 7.78
CA VAL A 25 -3.46 -7.88 6.41
C VAL A 25 -2.96 -6.81 5.46
N PHE A 26 -1.99 -7.15 4.61
CA PHE A 26 -1.40 -6.27 3.62
C PHE A 26 -2.46 -5.83 2.60
N THR A 27 -2.80 -4.54 2.59
CA THR A 27 -3.92 -3.98 1.83
C THR A 27 -3.50 -3.49 0.44
N PHE A 28 -4.46 -3.09 -0.40
CA PHE A 28 -4.15 -2.41 -1.67
C PHE A 28 -3.41 -1.08 -1.48
N MET A 29 -3.70 -0.37 -0.38
CA MET A 29 -2.98 0.86 -0.05
C MET A 29 -1.55 0.57 0.39
N ASP A 30 -1.32 -0.58 1.03
CA ASP A 30 0.04 -1.02 1.36
C ASP A 30 0.81 -1.42 0.10
N VAL A 31 0.14 -2.04 -0.90
CA VAL A 31 0.74 -2.25 -2.24
C VAL A 31 1.13 -0.91 -2.88
N LEU A 32 0.24 0.10 -2.86
CA LEU A 32 0.53 1.42 -3.41
C LEU A 32 1.72 2.10 -2.71
N LYS A 33 1.76 2.06 -1.38
CA LYS A 33 2.87 2.62 -0.59
C LYS A 33 4.19 1.92 -0.90
N ALA A 34 4.20 0.59 -0.83
CA ALA A 34 5.39 -0.20 -1.11
C ALA A 34 5.88 0.00 -2.55
N ALA A 35 4.97 0.05 -3.53
CA ALA A 35 5.33 0.29 -4.93
C ALA A 35 5.86 1.70 -5.17
N THR A 36 5.33 2.71 -4.45
CA THR A 36 5.85 4.09 -4.50
C THR A 36 7.27 4.16 -3.94
N VAL A 37 7.54 3.48 -2.82
CA VAL A 37 8.88 3.39 -2.24
C VAL A 37 9.83 2.67 -3.19
N ASP A 38 9.42 1.52 -3.74
CA ASP A 38 10.22 0.73 -4.67
C ASP A 38 10.61 1.54 -5.92
N PHE A 39 9.65 2.25 -6.52
CA PHE A 39 9.91 3.13 -7.67
C PHE A 39 10.90 4.24 -7.31
N ASN A 40 10.69 4.94 -6.20
CA ASN A 40 11.59 6.01 -5.78
C ASN A 40 12.99 5.46 -5.49
N GLN A 41 13.13 4.27 -4.92
CA GLN A 41 14.45 3.69 -4.67
C GLN A 41 15.17 3.25 -5.95
N LYS A 42 14.47 2.67 -6.92
CA LYS A 42 15.08 2.02 -8.10
C LYS A 42 15.16 2.87 -9.36
N SER A 43 14.36 3.93 -9.49
CA SER A 43 14.38 4.78 -10.68
C SER A 43 15.61 5.69 -10.77
N ASP A 44 15.96 6.17 -11.96
CA ASP A 44 17.02 7.17 -12.16
C ASP A 44 16.52 8.62 -12.03
N GLU A 45 15.33 8.80 -11.47
CA GLU A 45 14.68 10.10 -11.30
C GLU A 45 15.39 10.95 -10.24
N LYS A 46 15.48 12.26 -10.48
CA LYS A 46 16.11 13.20 -9.53
C LYS A 46 15.22 13.52 -8.34
N ASN A 47 13.91 13.59 -8.60
CA ASN A 47 12.91 13.98 -7.61
C ASN A 47 12.10 12.78 -7.17
N ALA A 48 11.56 12.85 -5.96
CA ALA A 48 10.63 11.86 -5.49
C ALA A 48 9.30 11.96 -6.26
N PHE A 49 8.65 10.82 -6.43
CA PHE A 49 7.34 10.66 -7.03
C PHE A 49 6.35 10.19 -5.99
N GLY A 50 5.14 10.76 -6.04
CA GLY A 50 4.06 10.44 -5.11
C GLY A 50 2.75 10.11 -5.81
N PRO A 51 1.88 9.30 -5.21
CA PRO A 51 0.52 9.11 -5.69
C PRO A 51 -0.24 10.44 -5.61
N PRO A 52 -0.84 10.95 -6.71
CA PRO A 52 -1.67 12.15 -6.66
C PRO A 52 -2.76 12.04 -5.59
N LYS A 53 -3.06 13.16 -4.91
CA LYS A 53 -4.10 13.19 -3.84
C LYS A 53 -5.46 12.72 -4.36
N GLN A 54 -5.78 13.00 -5.61
CA GLN A 54 -7.02 12.61 -6.23
C GLN A 54 -6.82 11.35 -7.07
N SER A 55 -7.52 10.29 -6.68
CA SER A 55 -7.66 9.04 -7.45
C SER A 55 -6.35 8.47 -8.04
N PRO A 56 -5.35 8.17 -7.20
CA PRO A 56 -4.09 7.62 -7.67
C PRO A 56 -4.25 6.21 -8.28
N LEU A 57 -5.25 5.45 -7.82
CA LEU A 57 -5.57 4.10 -8.32
C LEU A 57 -6.45 4.17 -9.57
N ARG A 58 -6.13 3.32 -10.55
CA ARG A 58 -6.86 3.16 -11.82
C ARG A 58 -7.59 1.84 -11.90
N SER A 59 -6.99 0.79 -11.36
CA SER A 59 -7.63 -0.51 -11.16
C SER A 59 -6.98 -1.22 -9.99
N MET A 60 -7.74 -2.17 -9.42
CA MET A 60 -7.26 -3.09 -8.39
C MET A 60 -7.91 -4.45 -8.58
N SER A 61 -7.16 -5.51 -8.36
CA SER A 61 -7.66 -6.88 -8.41
C SER A 61 -6.98 -7.74 -7.35
N MET A 62 -7.71 -8.73 -6.86
CA MET A 62 -7.19 -9.73 -5.93
C MET A 62 -7.59 -11.10 -6.42
N PHE A 63 -6.64 -12.02 -6.42
CA PHE A 63 -6.86 -13.40 -6.82
C PHE A 63 -6.06 -14.35 -5.92
N GLU A 64 -6.65 -15.49 -5.60
CA GLU A 64 -5.99 -16.54 -4.84
C GLU A 64 -5.79 -17.76 -5.76
N PRO A 65 -4.55 -18.08 -6.17
CA PRO A 65 -4.30 -19.20 -7.06
C PRO A 65 -4.45 -20.55 -6.34
N GLY A 66 -5.16 -21.48 -6.99
CA GLY A 66 -5.10 -22.93 -6.71
C GLY A 66 -5.16 -23.32 -5.24
N GLN A 67 -4.15 -24.05 -4.76
CA GLN A 67 -4.07 -24.56 -3.37
C GLN A 67 -4.09 -23.47 -2.28
N GLY A 68 -4.17 -22.18 -2.65
CA GLY A 68 -4.65 -21.12 -1.76
C GLY A 68 -3.66 -20.77 -0.65
N SER A 69 -2.38 -21.08 -0.79
CA SER A 69 -1.33 -20.70 0.17
C SER A 69 -0.91 -19.23 0.05
N VAL A 70 -1.22 -18.60 -1.08
CA VAL A 70 -0.91 -17.20 -1.37
C VAL A 70 -2.14 -16.42 -1.81
N MET A 71 -2.08 -15.11 -1.63
CA MET A 71 -3.02 -14.13 -2.15
C MET A 71 -2.23 -13.15 -3.03
N ILE A 72 -2.69 -12.92 -4.24
CA ILE A 72 -2.07 -11.97 -5.17
C ILE A 72 -2.94 -10.71 -5.21
N LYS A 73 -2.32 -9.55 -5.01
CA LYS A 73 -2.97 -8.23 -5.16
C LYS A 73 -2.26 -7.45 -6.26
N SER A 74 -3.01 -7.01 -7.26
CA SER A 74 -2.50 -6.18 -8.34
C SER A 74 -3.20 -4.83 -8.37
N ILE A 75 -2.44 -3.79 -8.68
CA ILE A 75 -2.95 -2.43 -8.86
C ILE A 75 -2.35 -1.81 -10.12
N THR A 76 -3.14 -0.96 -10.78
CA THR A 76 -2.65 0.03 -11.73
C THR A 76 -2.85 1.40 -11.10
N PHE A 77 -1.85 2.27 -11.17
CA PHE A 77 -1.83 3.54 -10.47
C PHE A 77 -0.98 4.58 -11.18
N THR A 78 -1.13 5.84 -10.80
CA THR A 78 -0.33 6.94 -11.32
C THR A 78 0.57 7.52 -10.24
N LEU A 79 1.78 7.92 -10.63
CA LEU A 79 2.69 8.70 -9.80
C LEU A 79 2.97 10.04 -10.45
N LYS A 80 3.04 11.11 -9.66
CA LYS A 80 3.37 12.45 -10.10
C LYS A 80 4.64 12.95 -9.41
N GLU A 81 5.49 13.60 -10.18
CA GLU A 81 6.74 14.18 -9.70
C GLU A 81 6.49 15.27 -8.64
N THR A 82 7.34 15.29 -7.62
CA THR A 82 7.30 16.25 -6.51
C THR A 82 8.50 17.20 -6.56
N VAL A 83 8.49 18.21 -5.70
CA VAL A 83 9.64 19.12 -5.52
C VAL A 83 10.75 18.52 -4.64
N CYS A 84 10.44 17.44 -3.91
CA CYS A 84 11.41 16.81 -3.02
C CYS A 84 12.47 16.04 -3.83
N PRO A 85 13.74 16.08 -3.44
CA PRO A 85 14.75 15.19 -4.01
C PRO A 85 14.43 13.74 -3.65
N LYS A 86 14.81 12.80 -4.52
CA LYS A 86 14.58 11.36 -4.30
C LYS A 86 15.22 10.82 -3.00
N SER A 87 16.25 11.47 -2.47
CA SER A 87 16.94 11.06 -1.24
C SER A 87 16.08 11.20 0.03
N VAL A 88 14.97 11.93 -0.07
CA VAL A 88 14.02 12.12 1.02
C VAL A 88 13.08 10.92 1.15
N ASP A 89 12.76 10.54 2.39
CA ASP A 89 11.68 9.59 2.67
C ASP A 89 10.33 10.26 2.41
N TYR A 90 9.83 10.10 1.18
CA TYR A 90 8.55 10.67 0.73
C TYR A 90 7.36 10.25 1.60
N LEU A 91 7.41 9.12 2.29
CA LEU A 91 6.30 8.70 3.16
C LEU A 91 6.23 9.49 4.47
N LYS A 92 7.33 10.14 4.87
CA LYS A 92 7.41 10.94 6.10
C LYS A 92 7.33 12.44 5.84
N GLU A 93 7.80 12.88 4.68
CA GLU A 93 7.84 14.29 4.34
C GLU A 93 6.60 14.75 3.56
N GLU A 94 6.12 15.96 3.86
CA GLU A 94 5.06 16.60 3.08
C GLU A 94 5.61 17.21 1.79
N CYS A 95 5.67 16.39 0.74
CA CYS A 95 6.18 16.81 -0.56
C CYS A 95 5.08 17.39 -1.46
N VAL A 96 5.27 18.64 -1.90
CA VAL A 96 4.38 19.30 -2.87
C VAL A 96 4.62 18.74 -4.28
N PHE A 97 3.54 18.49 -5.02
CA PHE A 97 3.64 18.10 -6.43
C PHE A 97 4.11 19.26 -7.30
N LYS A 98 5.01 18.99 -8.24
CA LYS A 98 5.37 19.98 -9.26
C LYS A 98 4.17 20.23 -10.18
N GLU A 99 3.91 21.50 -10.51
CA GLU A 99 2.77 21.89 -11.34
C GLU A 99 2.77 21.13 -12.68
N ASN A 100 3.87 21.21 -13.42
CA ASN A 100 4.12 20.52 -14.69
C ASN A 100 4.94 19.23 -14.54
N GLY A 101 5.01 18.68 -13.33
CA GLY A 101 5.83 17.51 -13.01
C GLY A 101 5.48 16.28 -13.86
N SER A 102 6.48 15.46 -14.16
CA SER A 102 6.30 14.22 -14.92
C SER A 102 5.22 13.34 -14.30
N LEU A 103 4.44 12.68 -15.17
CA LEU A 103 3.41 11.73 -14.78
C LEU A 103 3.85 10.33 -15.23
N LYS A 104 3.79 9.36 -14.33
CA LYS A 104 4.04 7.95 -14.63
C LYS A 104 2.76 7.14 -14.47
N MET A 105 2.55 6.19 -15.38
CA MET A 105 1.55 5.14 -15.27
C MET A 105 2.27 3.86 -14.83
N CYS A 106 1.83 3.29 -13.73
CA CYS A 106 2.49 2.16 -13.09
C CYS A 106 1.54 0.98 -12.90
N SER A 107 2.09 -0.23 -12.93
CA SER A 107 1.45 -1.45 -12.46
C SER A 107 2.29 -2.09 -11.37
N SER A 108 1.62 -2.66 -10.38
CA SER A 108 2.29 -3.43 -9.34
C SER A 108 1.51 -4.69 -8.99
N THR A 109 2.24 -5.75 -8.69
CA THR A 109 1.70 -7.02 -8.21
C THR A 109 2.46 -7.43 -6.96
N ALA A 110 1.72 -7.63 -5.88
CA ALA A 110 2.20 -8.17 -4.61
C ALA A 110 1.72 -9.62 -4.44
N THR A 111 2.62 -10.50 -4.02
CA THR A 111 2.29 -11.86 -3.60
C THR A 111 2.38 -11.93 -2.08
N ILE A 112 1.30 -12.29 -1.40
CA ILE A 112 1.18 -12.33 0.06
C ILE A 112 1.02 -13.78 0.49
N LEU A 113 1.85 -14.26 1.42
CA LEU A 113 1.69 -15.58 2.02
C LEU A 113 0.56 -15.53 3.05
N LYS A 114 -0.41 -16.45 2.98
CA LYS A 114 -1.49 -16.47 3.99
C LYS A 114 -0.99 -16.80 5.40
N SER A 115 0.15 -17.49 5.51
CA SER A 115 0.83 -17.74 6.78
C SER A 115 1.43 -16.46 7.39
N GLN A 116 1.78 -15.47 6.55
CA GLN A 116 2.40 -14.19 6.92
C GLN A 116 1.69 -13.03 6.20
N PRO A 117 0.43 -12.71 6.57
CA PRO A 117 -0.41 -11.81 5.78
C PRO A 117 -0.04 -10.32 5.94
N ALA A 118 0.88 -9.98 6.83
CA ALA A 118 1.24 -8.61 7.16
C ALA A 118 2.17 -7.94 6.14
N GLU A 119 2.92 -8.73 5.36
CA GLU A 119 3.94 -8.25 4.42
C GLU A 119 3.92 -9.08 3.12
N PRO A 120 4.34 -8.52 1.98
CA PRO A 120 4.41 -9.26 0.73
C PRO A 120 5.68 -10.11 0.69
N ALA A 121 5.56 -11.37 0.24
CA ALA A 121 6.71 -12.20 -0.07
C ALA A 121 7.43 -11.75 -1.36
N SER A 122 6.72 -11.10 -2.27
CA SER A 122 7.31 -10.44 -3.44
C SER A 122 6.48 -9.25 -3.89
N LEU A 123 7.17 -8.27 -4.49
CA LEU A 123 6.58 -7.07 -5.09
C LEU A 123 7.26 -6.82 -6.43
N THR A 124 6.46 -6.73 -7.49
CA THR A 124 6.92 -6.27 -8.81
C THR A 124 6.30 -4.91 -9.09
N VAL A 125 7.11 -3.98 -9.60
CA VAL A 125 6.67 -2.64 -10.01
C VAL A 125 7.20 -2.37 -11.41
N SER A 126 6.33 -1.87 -12.29
CA SER A 126 6.69 -1.39 -13.62
C SER A 126 6.01 -0.06 -13.87
N CYS A 127 6.76 0.91 -14.36
CA CYS A 127 6.25 2.26 -14.63
C CYS A 127 6.70 2.70 -16.02
N ARG A 128 5.80 3.41 -16.72
CA ARG A 128 6.12 4.13 -17.95
C ARG A 128 5.81 5.60 -17.79
N GLU A 129 6.54 6.44 -18.51
CA GLU A 129 6.21 7.85 -18.62
C GLU A 129 4.93 8.05 -19.45
N VAL A 130 4.14 9.04 -19.06
CA VAL A 130 2.96 9.48 -19.79
C VAL A 130 3.31 10.78 -20.49
N THR A 131 3.62 10.69 -21.78
CA THR A 131 3.96 11.83 -22.64
C THR A 131 2.78 12.34 -23.45
N ASP A 132 1.80 11.47 -23.73
CA ASP A 132 0.61 11.83 -24.51
C ASP A 132 -0.28 12.82 -23.74
N PRO A 133 -0.60 14.01 -24.32
CA PRO A 133 -1.40 15.02 -23.63
C PRO A 133 -2.82 14.58 -23.32
N GLU A 134 -3.45 13.77 -24.18
CA GLU A 134 -4.82 13.30 -23.99
C GLU A 134 -4.89 12.28 -22.85
N GLU A 135 -3.94 11.35 -22.81
CA GLU A 135 -3.75 10.42 -21.70
C GLU A 135 -3.47 11.18 -20.40
N ARG A 136 -2.56 12.16 -20.42
CA ARG A 136 -2.22 12.97 -19.25
C ARG A 136 -3.43 13.73 -18.70
N LYS A 137 -4.27 14.26 -19.59
CA LYS A 137 -5.56 14.90 -19.21
C LYS A 137 -6.50 13.87 -18.57
N LYS A 138 -6.71 12.73 -19.22
CA LYS A 138 -7.57 11.64 -18.71
C LYS A 138 -7.14 11.13 -17.34
N LEU A 139 -5.83 11.06 -17.08
CA LEU A 139 -5.29 10.63 -15.79
C LEU A 139 -5.32 11.75 -14.74
N SER A 140 -5.41 13.00 -15.14
CA SER A 140 -5.64 14.09 -14.18
C SER A 140 -7.09 14.11 -13.69
N GLU A 141 -8.00 13.50 -14.44
CA GLU A 141 -9.40 13.33 -14.06
C GLU A 141 -9.58 12.11 -13.13
N PRO A 142 -10.51 12.21 -12.15
CA PRO A 142 -10.86 11.07 -11.32
C PRO A 142 -11.54 9.97 -12.16
N PRO A 143 -11.25 8.67 -11.91
CA PRO A 143 -11.94 7.57 -12.55
C PRO A 143 -13.46 7.69 -12.40
N SER A 144 -14.20 7.20 -13.39
CA SER A 144 -15.66 7.23 -13.39
C SER A 144 -16.28 6.57 -12.15
N TRP A 145 -15.59 5.61 -11.53
CA TRP A 145 -16.05 4.95 -10.32
C TRP A 145 -15.85 5.79 -9.05
N ALA A 146 -14.94 6.76 -9.05
CA ALA A 146 -14.64 7.59 -7.86
C ALA A 146 -15.85 8.43 -7.42
N LYS A 147 -16.75 8.80 -8.35
CA LYS A 147 -17.99 9.52 -8.03
C LYS A 147 -18.99 8.72 -7.17
N TYR A 148 -18.81 7.41 -7.04
CA TYR A 148 -19.67 6.55 -6.22
C TYR A 148 -19.13 6.31 -4.81
N PHE A 149 -17.90 6.77 -4.53
CA PHE A 149 -17.28 6.69 -3.23
C PHE A 149 -17.02 8.11 -2.74
N ASN A 150 -17.96 8.67 -1.98
CA ASN A 150 -17.72 9.92 -1.24
C ASN A 150 -16.63 9.65 -0.21
N TRP A 151 -15.41 10.11 -0.48
CA TRP A 151 -14.31 10.18 0.49
C TRP A 151 -14.17 11.61 0.99
#